data_AF-N0AU85-F1
#
_entry.id   AF-N0AU85-F1
#
_cell.length_a   1.000
_cell.length_b   1.000
_cell.length_c   1.000
_cell.angle_alpha   90.00
_cell.angle_beta   90.00
_cell.angle_gamma   90.00
#
_symmetry.space_group_name_H-M   'P 1'
#
loop_
_entity.id
_entity.type
_entity.pdbx_description
1 polymer ?
#
loop_
_entity_poly.entity_id
_entity_poly.type
_entity_poly.pdbx_seq_one_letter_code
_entity_poly.pdbx_strand_id
1 'polypeptide(L)'
;MDKVEVIARRILGWKMNSWDKWFDYEKGIFIRNFQPEQKLDHAMLIVEKLEKLGFTYTKKGAYEVCFNDEGATGETLPQAIVNAAYSIADNSSIADEWL
;
A
#
# COMPACT_ATOMS: atom_id res chain seq x y z
N MET A 1 5.64 7.93 11.81
CA MET A 1 5.11 8.05 10.44
C MET A 1 3.87 7.18 10.39
N ASP A 2 2.76 7.68 9.87
CA ASP A 2 1.54 6.87 9.79
C ASP A 2 1.70 5.73 8.77
N LYS A 3 1.00 4.60 8.92
CA LYS A 3 1.11 3.44 8.01
C LYS A 3 0.85 3.86 6.57
N VAL A 4 -0.18 4.70 6.37
CA VAL A 4 -0.57 5.24 5.07
C VAL A 4 0.57 6.04 4.44
N GLU A 5 1.25 6.86 5.23
CA GLU A 5 2.37 7.66 4.76
C GLU A 5 3.59 6.80 4.39
N VAL A 6 3.90 5.78 5.20
CA VAL A 6 4.98 4.83 4.90
C VAL A 6 4.72 4.10 3.58
N ILE A 7 3.51 3.59 3.39
CA ILE A 7 3.10 2.90 2.15
C ILE A 7 3.13 3.86 0.96
N ALA A 8 2.58 5.07 1.10
CA ALA A 8 2.55 6.05 0.04
C ALA A 8 3.96 6.37 -0.48
N ARG A 9 4.95 6.50 0.42
CA ARG A 9 6.32 6.80 0.04
C ARG A 9 7.09 5.56 -0.45
N ARG A 10 7.04 4.46 0.29
CA ARG A 10 7.91 3.28 0.06
C ARG A 10 7.39 2.31 -0.98
N ILE A 11 6.06 2.20 -1.14
CA ILE A 11 5.45 1.30 -2.11
C ILE A 11 5.01 2.09 -3.33
N LEU A 12 4.21 3.14 -3.12
CA LEU A 12 3.62 3.90 -4.23
C LEU A 12 4.59 4.91 -4.86
N GLY A 13 5.70 5.26 -4.19
CA GLY A 13 6.65 6.27 -4.67
C GLY A 13 6.06 7.69 -4.69
N TRP A 14 4.95 7.90 -3.99
CA TRP A 14 4.26 9.19 -3.97
C TRP A 14 4.94 10.15 -3.00
N LYS A 15 5.00 11.42 -3.41
CA LYS A 15 5.42 12.51 -2.53
C LYS A 15 4.19 13.28 -2.09
N MET A 16 4.15 13.63 -0.81
CA MET A 16 3.12 14.51 -0.26
C MET A 16 3.36 15.92 -0.79
N ASN A 17 2.42 16.43 -1.59
CA ASN A 17 2.56 17.73 -2.25
C ASN A 17 1.98 18.88 -1.40
N SER A 18 0.94 18.59 -0.62
CA SER A 18 0.30 19.48 0.38
C SER A 18 -0.65 18.63 1.24
N TRP A 19 -1.21 19.19 2.32
CA TRP A 19 -2.13 18.50 3.25
C TRP A 19 -3.09 17.53 2.51
N ASP A 20 -2.92 16.23 2.76
CA ASP A 20 -3.70 15.11 2.22
C ASP A 20 -3.84 15.05 0.68
N LYS A 21 -2.81 15.54 -0.03
CA LYS A 21 -2.71 15.49 -1.49
C LYS A 21 -1.42 14.82 -1.91
N TRP A 22 -1.56 13.65 -2.53
CA TRP A 22 -0.48 12.82 -3.06
C TRP A 22 -0.43 12.94 -4.57
N PHE A 23 0.77 12.81 -5.15
CA PHE A 23 0.94 12.78 -6.60
C PHE A 23 1.41 11.40 -7.05
N ASP A 24 0.63 10.80 -7.95
CA ASP A 24 0.95 9.55 -8.61
C ASP A 24 1.74 9.87 -9.89
N TYR A 25 3.04 9.61 -9.86
CA TYR A 25 3.95 9.87 -10.98
C TYR A 25 3.74 8.91 -12.15
N GLU A 26 3.21 7.71 -11.92
CA GLU A 26 2.92 6.76 -13.00
C GLU A 26 1.68 7.20 -13.80
N LYS A 27 0.65 7.66 -13.09
CA LYS A 27 -0.63 8.04 -13.68
C LYS A 27 -0.72 9.54 -14.02
N GLY A 28 0.20 10.36 -13.50
CA GLY A 28 0.20 11.82 -13.70
C GLY A 28 -0.97 12.54 -13.03
N ILE A 29 -1.53 11.97 -11.96
CA ILE A 29 -2.74 12.47 -11.29
C ILE A 29 -2.49 12.79 -9.81
N PHE A 30 -3.35 13.65 -9.26
CA PHE A 30 -3.37 13.91 -7.82
C PHE A 30 -4.43 13.06 -7.13
N ILE A 31 -4.02 12.36 -6.09
CA ILE A 31 -4.89 11.60 -5.21
C ILE A 31 -5.15 12.43 -3.95
N ARG A 32 -6.42 12.64 -3.61
CA ARG A 32 -6.84 13.38 -2.40
C ARG A 32 -7.55 12.44 -1.44
N ASN A 33 -7.46 12.72 -0.14
CA ASN A 33 -8.14 11.93 0.90
C ASN A 33 -7.80 10.45 0.81
N PHE A 34 -6.50 10.14 0.73
CA PHE A 34 -6.03 8.78 0.54
C PHE A 34 -6.23 7.97 1.84
N GLN A 35 -7.36 7.26 1.92
CA GLN A 35 -7.77 6.49 3.09
C GLN A 35 -7.85 4.97 2.79
N PRO A 36 -6.71 4.30 2.54
CA PRO A 36 -6.70 2.90 2.13
C PRO A 36 -7.19 1.93 3.21
N GLU A 37 -7.20 2.31 4.49
CA GLU A 37 -7.78 1.46 5.55
C GLU A 37 -9.31 1.43 5.53
N GLN A 38 -9.95 2.41 4.87
CA GLN A 38 -11.41 2.58 4.86
C GLN A 38 -12.01 2.33 3.47
N LYS A 39 -11.28 2.66 2.41
CA LYS A 39 -11.75 2.59 1.02
C LYS A 39 -11.03 1.48 0.28
N LEU A 40 -11.78 0.46 -0.15
CA LEU A 40 -11.22 -0.67 -0.88
C LEU A 40 -10.51 -0.24 -2.16
N ASP A 41 -11.08 0.68 -2.95
CA ASP A 41 -10.45 1.15 -4.18
C ASP A 41 -9.06 1.77 -3.93
N HIS A 42 -8.87 2.43 -2.78
CA HIS A 42 -7.58 2.98 -2.39
C HIS A 42 -6.61 1.89 -1.94
N ALA A 43 -7.09 0.86 -1.22
CA ALA A 43 -6.28 -0.30 -0.87
C ALA A 43 -5.83 -1.07 -2.10
N MET A 44 -6.67 -1.17 -3.13
CA MET A 44 -6.33 -1.86 -4.37
C MET A 44 -5.21 -1.17 -5.16
N LEU A 45 -5.01 0.14 -5.02
CA LEU A 45 -3.84 0.82 -5.60
C LEU A 45 -2.52 0.27 -5.04
N ILE A 46 -2.52 -0.13 -3.76
CA ILE A 46 -1.36 -0.75 -3.10
C ILE A 46 -1.14 -2.15 -3.66
N VAL A 47 -2.22 -2.92 -3.84
CA VAL A 47 -2.17 -4.25 -4.46
C VAL A 47 -1.59 -4.16 -5.87
N GLU A 48 -2.17 -3.31 -6.73
CA GLU A 48 -1.70 -3.09 -8.10
C GLU A 48 -0.20 -2.77 -8.14
N LYS A 49 0.27 -1.91 -7.22
CA LYS A 49 1.67 -1.53 -7.18
C LYS A 49 2.55 -2.69 -6.72
N LEU A 50 2.21 -3.38 -5.64
CA LEU A 50 2.97 -4.55 -5.16
C LEU A 50 3.03 -5.66 -6.21
N GLU A 51 1.96 -5.88 -6.97
CA GLU A 51 1.96 -6.83 -8.09
C GLU A 51 2.93 -6.44 -9.20
N LYS A 52 3.00 -5.14 -9.55
CA LYS A 52 4.03 -4.63 -10.47
C LYS A 52 5.46 -4.79 -9.93
N LEU A 53 5.61 -4.83 -8.61
CA LEU A 53 6.89 -5.09 -7.93
C LEU A 53 7.22 -6.59 -7.84
N GLY A 54 6.35 -7.48 -8.33
CA GLY A 54 6.56 -8.92 -8.34
C GLY A 54 6.00 -9.66 -7.13
N PHE A 55 5.21 -9.00 -6.27
CA PHE A 55 4.47 -9.68 -5.21
C PHE A 55 3.18 -10.31 -5.75
N THR A 56 2.79 -11.45 -5.22
CA THR A 56 1.52 -12.11 -5.56
C THR A 56 0.51 -11.83 -4.47
N TYR A 57 -0.56 -11.09 -4.79
CA TYR A 57 -1.66 -10.87 -3.86
C TYR A 57 -2.56 -12.12 -3.78
N THR A 58 -2.80 -12.59 -2.56
CA THR A 58 -3.72 -13.70 -2.29
C THR A 58 -4.65 -13.34 -1.15
N LYS A 59 -5.95 -13.45 -1.38
CA LYS A 59 -6.96 -13.35 -0.32
C LYS A 59 -7.18 -14.73 0.32
N LYS A 60 -6.78 -14.91 1.58
CA LYS A 60 -6.90 -16.17 2.33
C LYS A 60 -8.25 -16.29 3.07
N GLY A 61 -8.87 -15.16 3.39
CA GLY A 61 -10.16 -15.11 4.06
C GLY A 61 -10.88 -13.78 3.80
N ALA A 62 -12.02 -13.56 4.46
CA ALA A 62 -12.77 -12.30 4.32
C ALA A 62 -11.93 -11.06 4.67
N TYR A 63 -11.09 -11.19 5.71
CA TYR A 63 -10.26 -10.11 6.27
C TYR A 63 -8.81 -10.54 6.49
N GLU A 64 -8.34 -11.47 5.67
CA GLU A 64 -6.97 -11.99 5.71
C GLU A 64 -6.41 -12.04 4.28
N VAL A 65 -5.24 -11.44 4.11
CA VAL A 65 -4.56 -11.34 2.83
C VAL A 65 -3.07 -11.62 2.99
N CYS A 66 -2.45 -12.05 1.90
CA CYS A 66 -1.01 -12.26 1.79
C CYS A 66 -0.49 -11.60 0.53
N PHE A 67 0.75 -11.12 0.62
CA PHE A 67 1.59 -10.77 -0.52
C PHE A 67 2.80 -11.70 -0.49
N ASN A 68 2.81 -12.71 -1.37
CA ASN A 68 3.69 -13.88 -1.23
C ASN A 68 3.51 -14.54 0.15
N ASP A 69 4.57 -14.58 0.97
CA ASP A 69 4.58 -15.16 2.30
C ASP A 69 4.24 -14.15 3.41
N GLU A 70 4.18 -12.86 3.08
CA GLU A 70 3.86 -11.78 4.04
C GLU A 70 2.35 -11.62 4.17
N GLY A 71 1.79 -12.19 5.24
CA GLY A 71 0.36 -12.17 5.54
C GLY A 71 -0.03 -11.20 6.64
N ALA A 72 -1.24 -10.63 6.55
CA ALA A 72 -1.85 -9.92 7.66
C ALA A 72 -3.38 -10.03 7.66
N THR A 73 -3.95 -9.77 8.84
CA THR A 73 -5.39 -9.66 9.07
C THR A 73 -5.80 -8.20 9.33
N GLY A 74 -7.10 -7.93 9.25
CA GLY A 74 -7.70 -6.66 9.66
C GLY A 74 -9.15 -6.84 10.09
N GLU A 75 -9.78 -5.77 10.56
CA GLU A 75 -11.24 -5.74 10.81
C GLU A 75 -12.03 -5.66 9.50
N THR A 76 -11.38 -5.15 8.45
CA THR A 76 -11.92 -5.07 7.10
C THR A 76 -10.88 -5.53 6.08
N LEU A 77 -11.32 -5.86 4.86
CA LEU A 77 -10.41 -6.22 3.77
C LEU A 77 -9.42 -5.09 3.42
N PRO A 78 -9.82 -3.81 3.29
CA PRO A 78 -8.89 -2.71 3.07
C PRO A 78 -7.83 -2.61 4.18
N GLN A 79 -8.23 -2.78 5.44
CA GLN A 79 -7.29 -2.74 6.56
C GLN A 79 -6.31 -3.93 6.54
N ALA A 80 -6.77 -5.13 6.18
CA ALA A 80 -5.89 -6.29 6.03
C ALA A 80 -4.82 -6.05 4.95
N ILE A 81 -5.21 -5.46 3.81
CA ILE A 81 -4.29 -5.05 2.74
C ILE A 81 -3.26 -4.05 3.25
N VAL A 82 -3.70 -3.00 3.94
CA VAL A 82 -2.80 -1.98 4.50
C VAL A 82 -1.84 -2.60 5.52
N ASN A 83 -2.31 -3.50 6.39
CA ASN A 83 -1.46 -4.15 7.39
C ASN A 83 -0.38 -5.02 6.74
N ALA A 84 -0.72 -5.82 5.74
CA ALA A 84 0.26 -6.68 5.05
C ALA A 84 1.26 -5.83 4.26
N ALA A 85 0.78 -4.82 3.53
CA ALA A 85 1.63 -3.89 2.80
C ALA A 85 2.55 -3.09 3.73
N TYR A 86 2.06 -2.68 4.90
CA TYR A 86 2.89 -2.01 5.91
C TYR A 86 3.98 -2.94 6.44
N SER A 87 3.69 -4.22 6.71
CA SER A 87 4.73 -5.20 7.09
C SER A 87 5.84 -5.24 6.04
N ILE A 88 5.49 -5.32 4.75
CA ILE A 88 6.46 -5.27 3.66
C ILE A 88 7.25 -3.96 3.69
N ALA A 89 6.57 -2.81 3.76
CA ALA A 89 7.22 -1.51 3.71
C ALA A 89 8.10 -1.21 4.94
N ASP A 90 7.77 -1.76 6.11
CA ASP A 90 8.47 -1.55 7.37
C ASP A 90 9.61 -2.56 7.59
N ASN A 91 9.42 -3.83 7.21
CA ASN A 91 10.43 -4.89 7.32
C ASN A 91 11.39 -4.97 6.13
N SER A 92 11.01 -4.50 4.93
CA SER A 92 11.90 -4.57 3.76
C SER A 92 12.86 -3.38 3.80
N SER A 93 14.18 -3.50 3.70
CA SER A 93 14.94 -4.28 2.69
C SER A 93 14.52 -4.01 1.23
N ILE A 94 13.60 -3.05 1.01
CA ILE A 94 13.40 -2.44 -0.30
C ILE A 94 14.75 -1.81 -0.62
N ALA A 95 15.45 -2.34 -1.63
CA ALA A 95 16.76 -1.87 -1.99
C ALA A 95 16.74 -0.34 -2.09
N ASP A 96 17.76 0.34 -1.55
CA ASP A 96 17.93 1.80 -1.67
C ASP A 96 17.84 2.28 -3.14
N GLU A 97 17.96 1.37 -4.10
CA GLU A 97 17.74 1.59 -5.54
C GLU A 97 16.32 2.06 -5.92
N TRP A 98 15.37 2.05 -4.99
CA TRP A 98 13.98 2.47 -5.21
C TRP A 98 13.63 3.85 -4.62
N LEU A 99 14.61 4.57 -4.03
CA LEU A 99 14.45 5.90 -3.41
C LEU A 99 14.79 7.07 -4.35
#